data_AF-A0A2V6GHJ4-F1
#
_entry.id   AF-A0A2V6GHJ4-F1
#
_cell.length_a   1.000
_cell.length_b   1.000
_cell.length_c   1.000
_cell.angle_alpha   90.00
_cell.angle_beta   90.00
_cell.angle_gamma   90.00
#
_symmetry.space_group_name_H-M   'P 1'
#
loop_
_entity.id
_entity.type
_entity.pdbx_description
1 polymer ?
#
loop_
_entity_poly.entity_id
_entity_poly.type
_entity_poly.pdbx_seq_one_letter_code
_entity_poly.pdbx_strand_id
1 'polypeptide(L)'
;MKRLTNRLGAWHRRRYKTGFTLIELLVVIAVIIVLAGLILSTFGYVQKKGARARVETEIAAMSAACESYKADNGVYPRDPKPNITTATDKLDARTDGNPLPTPTPPANPSGATYPPAGLVLYRALSGDRDVDGTVNATDQNFDIDGTTLTPPLTQLPTSYFTFKPSSLLRADMSNPPSSSNPVTGIRDPFGNSYGYSTANQADPTTPKGYNPTFDLWSTAGTTSGSATDLNQWIKNW
;
A
#
# COMPACT_ATOMS: atom_id res chain seq x y z
N MET A 1 -5.09 -16.40 -95.81
CA MET A 1 -5.00 -15.16 -95.02
C MET A 1 -3.94 -15.31 -93.94
N LYS A 2 -3.10 -14.29 -93.76
CA LYS A 2 -1.89 -14.26 -92.92
C LYS A 2 -2.20 -14.14 -91.42
N ARG A 3 -1.44 -14.93 -90.64
CA ARG A 3 -0.87 -14.73 -89.29
C ARG A 3 -1.31 -13.50 -88.49
N LEU A 4 -1.65 -13.70 -87.20
CA LEU A 4 -1.13 -12.87 -86.09
C LEU A 4 -1.09 -13.70 -84.77
N THR A 5 0.11 -14.12 -84.37
CA THR A 5 0.41 -14.65 -83.03
C THR A 5 0.81 -13.48 -82.13
N ASN A 6 -0.02 -13.17 -81.12
CA ASN A 6 0.34 -12.25 -80.05
C ASN A 6 1.39 -12.88 -79.14
N ARG A 7 2.61 -12.35 -79.15
CA ARG A 7 3.64 -12.60 -78.13
C ARG A 7 3.87 -11.30 -77.36
N LEU A 8 3.04 -11.05 -76.34
CA LEU A 8 3.33 -10.03 -75.34
C LEU A 8 4.26 -10.66 -74.30
N GLY A 9 5.51 -10.21 -74.30
CA GLY A 9 6.53 -10.64 -73.35
C GLY A 9 6.19 -10.18 -71.93
N ALA A 10 6.03 -11.15 -71.03
CA ALA A 10 5.97 -10.92 -69.60
C ALA A 10 7.36 -10.50 -69.09
N TRP A 11 7.51 -9.22 -68.75
CA TRP A 11 8.67 -8.71 -68.04
C TRP A 11 8.73 -9.33 -66.64
N HIS A 12 9.54 -10.39 -66.49
CA HIS A 12 9.88 -10.97 -65.20
C HIS A 12 10.76 -9.98 -64.42
N ARG A 13 10.14 -9.15 -63.57
CA ARG A 13 10.87 -8.45 -62.51
C ARG A 13 11.42 -9.50 -61.55
N ARG A 14 12.73 -9.76 -61.60
CA ARG A 14 13.41 -10.58 -60.59
C ARG A 14 13.25 -9.88 -59.25
N ARG A 15 12.44 -10.46 -58.35
CA ARG A 15 12.45 -10.08 -56.93
C ARG A 15 13.79 -10.54 -56.37
N TYR A 16 14.69 -9.60 -56.10
CA TYR A 16 15.86 -9.87 -55.28
C TYR A 16 15.38 -10.31 -53.90
N LYS A 17 15.57 -11.58 -53.57
CA LYS A 17 15.41 -12.07 -52.20
C LYS A 17 16.65 -11.61 -51.43
N THR A 18 16.55 -10.47 -50.75
CA THR A 18 17.55 -10.02 -49.77
C THR A 18 17.46 -10.93 -48.55
N GLY A 19 18.43 -11.83 -48.40
CA GLY A 19 18.61 -12.62 -47.18
C GLY A 19 19.34 -11.82 -46.12
N PHE A 20 18.98 -12.02 -44.85
CA PHE A 20 19.70 -11.43 -43.72
C PHE A 20 21.15 -11.95 -43.68
N THR A 21 22.10 -11.05 -43.50
CA THR A 21 23.51 -11.43 -43.28
C THR A 21 23.74 -11.76 -41.80
N LEU A 22 24.70 -12.65 -41.53
CA LEU A 22 25.11 -12.98 -40.16
C LEU A 22 25.59 -11.75 -39.39
N ILE A 23 26.23 -10.81 -40.08
CA ILE A 23 26.73 -9.57 -39.47
C ILE A 23 25.60 -8.62 -39.07
N GLU A 24 24.54 -8.51 -39.87
CA GLU A 24 23.35 -7.72 -39.51
C GLU A 24 22.70 -8.28 -38.24
N LEU A 25 22.56 -9.60 -38.14
CA LEU A 25 22.02 -10.23 -36.94
C LEU A 25 22.92 -9.98 -35.72
N LEU A 26 24.25 -10.06 -35.89
CA LEU A 26 25.23 -9.84 -34.82
C LEU A 26 25.19 -8.39 -34.30
N VAL A 27 25.08 -7.41 -35.20
CA VAL A 27 24.94 -6.00 -34.80
C VAL A 27 23.63 -5.77 -34.05
N VAL A 28 22.53 -6.38 -34.48
CA VAL A 28 21.22 -6.23 -33.82
C VAL A 28 21.25 -6.78 -32.40
N ILE A 29 21.77 -7.99 -32.19
CA ILE A 29 21.87 -8.54 -30.83
C ILE A 29 22.83 -7.74 -29.95
N ALA A 30 23.92 -7.20 -30.52
CA ALA A 30 24.84 -6.34 -29.78
C ALA A 30 24.13 -5.06 -29.29
N VAL A 31 23.32 -4.43 -30.15
CA VAL A 31 22.52 -3.25 -29.76
C VAL A 31 21.48 -3.61 -28.70
N ILE A 32 20.77 -4.75 -28.84
CA ILE A 32 19.79 -5.20 -27.84
C ILE A 32 20.44 -5.44 -26.47
N ILE A 33 21.63 -6.07 -26.42
CA ILE A 33 22.37 -6.32 -25.17
C ILE A 33 22.73 -5.00 -24.49
N VAL A 34 23.23 -4.02 -25.24
CA VAL A 34 23.58 -2.70 -24.70
C VAL A 34 22.34 -1.99 -24.14
N LEU A 35 21.24 -1.97 -24.89
CA LEU A 35 19.99 -1.33 -24.45
C LEU A 35 19.39 -2.04 -23.22
N ALA A 36 19.39 -3.37 -23.21
CA ALA A 36 18.91 -4.15 -22.07
C ALA A 36 19.73 -3.87 -20.81
N GLY A 37 21.06 -3.76 -20.93
CA GLY A 37 21.94 -3.41 -19.81
C GLY A 37 21.63 -2.04 -19.19
N LEU A 38 21.31 -1.04 -20.01
CA LEU A 38 20.94 0.31 -19.54
C LEU A 38 19.56 0.34 -18.86
N ILE A 39 18.60 -0.45 -19.34
CA ILE A 39 17.26 -0.51 -18.73
C ILE A 39 17.32 -1.17 -17.35
N LEU A 40 18.06 -2.28 -17.21
CA LEU A 40 18.15 -3.01 -15.94
C LEU A 40 18.80 -2.17 -14.83
N SER A 41 19.76 -1.31 -15.16
CA SER A 41 20.45 -0.47 -14.17
C SER A 41 19.55 0.62 -13.56
N THR A 42 18.52 1.07 -14.28
CA THR A 42 17.64 2.18 -13.84
C THR A 42 16.31 1.71 -13.23
N PHE A 43 15.93 0.46 -13.48
CA PHE A 43 14.61 -0.09 -13.10
C PHE A 43 14.29 0.03 -11.59
N GLY A 44 15.24 -0.31 -10.72
CA GLY A 44 15.02 -0.28 -9.27
C GLY A 44 14.75 1.13 -8.71
N TYR A 45 15.40 2.15 -9.28
CA TYR A 45 15.17 3.55 -8.88
C TYR A 45 13.78 4.03 -9.29
N VAL A 46 13.36 3.73 -10.53
CA VAL A 46 12.04 4.10 -11.04
C VAL A 46 10.92 3.41 -10.26
N GLN A 47 11.09 2.13 -9.90
CA GLN A 47 10.14 1.40 -9.07
C GLN A 47 9.98 2.05 -7.69
N LYS A 48 11.09 2.35 -6.99
CA LYS A 48 11.03 3.03 -5.68
C LYS A 48 10.39 4.41 -5.75
N LYS A 49 10.69 5.18 -6.81
CA LYS A 49 10.07 6.49 -7.05
C LYS A 49 8.56 6.37 -7.28
N GLY A 50 8.13 5.40 -8.09
CA GLY A 50 6.72 5.10 -8.32
C GLY A 50 5.99 4.65 -7.04
N ALA A 51 6.64 3.78 -6.25
CA ALA A 51 6.13 3.34 -4.95
C ALA A 51 5.95 4.52 -3.98
N ARG A 52 6.91 5.46 -3.91
CA ARG A 52 6.77 6.69 -3.11
C ARG A 52 5.61 7.56 -3.55
N ALA A 53 5.51 7.86 -4.85
CA ALA A 53 4.41 8.66 -5.38
C ALA A 53 3.05 8.01 -5.07
N ARG A 54 2.98 6.68 -5.14
CA ARG A 54 1.79 5.92 -4.76
C ARG A 54 1.47 6.08 -3.26
N VAL A 55 2.46 5.98 -2.37
CA VAL A 55 2.27 6.22 -0.93
C VAL A 55 1.69 7.60 -0.67
N GLU A 56 2.23 8.65 -1.30
CA GLU A 56 1.72 10.01 -1.14
C GLU A 56 0.23 10.10 -1.50
N THR A 57 -0.16 9.49 -2.63
CA THR A 57 -1.58 9.46 -3.04
C THR A 57 -2.46 8.62 -2.11
N GLU A 58 -1.96 7.50 -1.61
CA GLU A 58 -2.71 6.62 -0.69
C GLU A 58 -2.91 7.30 0.67
N ILE A 59 -1.88 7.96 1.22
CA ILE A 59 -1.98 8.73 2.47
C ILE A 59 -2.97 9.89 2.32
N ALA A 60 -2.90 10.65 1.22
CA ALA A 60 -3.83 11.75 0.99
C ALA A 60 -5.29 11.26 0.89
N ALA A 61 -5.52 10.16 0.18
CA ALA A 61 -6.85 9.59 0.02
C ALA A 61 -7.40 8.98 1.31
N MET A 62 -6.57 8.25 2.08
CA MET A 62 -6.94 7.76 3.41
C MET A 62 -7.20 8.93 4.37
N SER A 63 -6.41 10.00 4.29
CA SER A 63 -6.63 11.19 5.14
C SER A 63 -7.97 11.86 4.86
N ALA A 64 -8.36 12.00 3.58
CA ALA A 64 -9.68 12.51 3.21
C ALA A 64 -10.83 11.60 3.69
N ALA A 65 -10.61 10.27 3.67
CA ALA A 65 -11.56 9.31 4.22
C ALA A 65 -11.68 9.43 5.75
N CYS A 66 -10.57 9.67 6.46
CA CYS A 66 -10.58 9.97 7.90
C CYS A 66 -11.38 11.23 8.24
N GLU A 67 -11.28 12.29 7.42
CA GLU A 67 -12.10 13.50 7.59
C GLU A 67 -13.59 13.21 7.39
N SER A 68 -13.94 12.40 6.38
CA SER A 68 -15.32 11.99 6.14
C SER A 68 -15.86 11.14 7.29
N TYR A 69 -15.06 10.19 7.78
CA TYR A 69 -15.37 9.40 8.97
C TYR A 69 -15.63 10.29 10.18
N LYS A 70 -14.78 11.28 10.43
CA LYS A 70 -14.95 12.22 11.54
C LYS A 70 -16.20 13.09 11.37
N ALA A 71 -16.54 13.49 10.16
CA ALA A 71 -17.76 14.27 9.92
C ALA A 71 -19.01 13.51 10.39
N ASP A 72 -19.05 12.20 10.16
CA ASP A 72 -20.18 11.34 10.52
C ASP A 72 -20.14 10.86 11.98
N ASN A 73 -18.94 10.63 12.53
CA ASN A 73 -18.76 9.98 13.84
C ASN A 73 -18.25 10.94 14.94
N GLY A 74 -17.92 12.19 14.61
CA GLY A 74 -17.40 13.21 15.53
C GLY A 74 -15.95 13.02 15.97
N VAL A 75 -15.31 11.90 15.63
CA VAL A 75 -13.93 11.57 16.01
C VAL A 75 -13.23 10.84 14.88
N TYR A 76 -11.90 11.02 14.75
CA TYR A 76 -11.10 10.22 13.84
C TYR A 76 -11.13 8.74 14.25
N PRO A 77 -10.86 7.80 13.32
CA PRO A 77 -10.76 6.38 13.64
C PRO A 77 -9.80 6.14 14.81
N ARG A 78 -10.30 5.71 15.97
CA ARG A 78 -9.46 5.48 17.15
C ARG A 78 -9.95 4.24 17.87
N ASP A 79 -9.07 3.60 18.63
CA ASP A 79 -9.48 2.50 19.48
C ASP A 79 -10.42 3.01 20.60
N PRO A 80 -11.70 2.57 20.67
CA PRO A 80 -12.64 3.00 21.71
C PRO A 80 -12.28 2.45 23.09
N LYS A 81 -11.54 1.34 23.15
CA LYS A 81 -11.07 0.72 24.39
C LYS A 81 -9.56 0.56 24.29
N PRO A 82 -8.73 1.40 24.95
CA PRO A 82 -7.28 1.38 24.75
C PRO A 82 -6.64 0.10 25.30
N ASN A 83 -6.76 -1.00 24.56
CA ASN A 83 -6.10 -2.27 24.76
C ASN A 83 -4.60 -2.02 24.54
N ILE A 84 -3.74 -2.53 25.41
CA ILE A 84 -2.28 -2.32 25.29
C ILE A 84 -1.74 -2.68 23.87
N THR A 85 -2.40 -3.59 23.14
CA THR A 85 -1.97 -4.08 21.82
C THR A 85 -2.61 -3.38 20.61
N THR A 86 -3.67 -2.59 20.78
CA THR A 86 -4.48 -2.00 19.67
C THR A 86 -4.59 -0.46 19.74
N ALA A 87 -4.04 0.14 20.79
CA ALA A 87 -4.26 1.54 21.10
C ALA A 87 -3.56 2.50 20.13
N THR A 88 -4.33 2.98 19.15
CA THR A 88 -3.99 4.10 18.27
C THR A 88 -3.50 5.32 19.07
N ASP A 89 -4.05 5.54 20.27
CA ASP A 89 -3.70 6.64 21.18
C ASP A 89 -2.35 6.45 21.92
N LYS A 90 -1.79 5.23 21.97
CA LYS A 90 -0.54 4.94 22.70
C LYS A 90 0.69 4.94 21.79
N LEU A 91 0.50 4.83 20.48
CA LEU A 91 1.59 4.80 19.52
C LEU A 91 2.01 6.22 19.15
N ASP A 92 3.21 6.66 19.50
CA ASP A 92 3.67 8.01 19.13
C ASP A 92 4.64 7.91 17.96
N ALA A 93 4.30 8.51 16.82
CA ALA A 93 5.13 8.46 15.61
C ALA A 93 6.54 9.06 15.82
N ARG A 94 6.71 9.92 16.84
CA ARG A 94 8.00 10.57 17.16
C ARG A 94 8.94 9.67 17.98
N THR A 95 8.38 8.80 18.82
CA THR A 95 9.17 7.94 19.72
C THR A 95 9.17 6.47 19.30
N ASP A 96 8.08 6.01 18.69
CA ASP A 96 7.84 4.61 18.36
C ASP A 96 7.68 4.38 16.84
N GLY A 97 7.91 5.40 16.02
CA GLY A 97 7.58 5.41 14.58
C GLY A 97 8.17 4.29 13.72
N ASN A 98 9.19 3.59 14.22
CA ASN A 98 9.84 2.49 13.52
C ASN A 98 9.06 1.18 13.72
N PRO A 99 8.54 0.53 12.67
CA PRO A 99 7.86 -0.75 12.79
C PRO A 99 8.78 -1.94 13.12
N LEU A 100 10.11 -1.77 13.16
CA LEU A 100 11.04 -2.83 13.58
C LEU A 100 11.41 -2.73 15.07
N PRO A 101 11.45 -3.86 15.80
CA PRO A 101 12.04 -3.90 17.13
C PRO A 101 13.54 -3.66 17.02
N THR A 102 14.04 -2.58 17.62
CA THR A 102 15.47 -2.52 17.96
C THR A 102 15.82 -3.73 18.83
N PRO A 103 16.97 -4.40 18.61
CA PRO A 103 17.36 -5.60 19.36
C PRO A 103 17.65 -5.36 20.86
N THR A 104 17.53 -4.13 21.34
CA THR A 104 17.65 -3.79 22.75
C THR A 104 16.30 -3.33 23.30
N PRO A 105 15.73 -4.05 24.30
CA PRO A 105 14.51 -3.63 24.98
C PRO A 105 14.66 -2.29 25.73
N PRO A 106 13.54 -1.56 25.92
CA PRO A 106 12.21 -1.92 25.46
C PRO A 106 12.02 -1.39 24.04
N ALA A 107 12.02 -2.33 23.07
CA ALA A 107 11.23 -2.21 21.87
C ALA A 107 9.86 -1.75 22.33
N ASN A 108 9.42 -0.54 21.93
CA ASN A 108 8.12 0.04 22.28
C ASN A 108 7.60 -0.34 23.70
N PRO A 109 7.60 0.55 24.71
CA PRO A 109 7.20 0.21 26.08
C PRO A 109 5.80 -0.41 26.25
N SER A 110 4.99 -0.51 25.20
CA SER A 110 3.68 -1.19 25.15
C SER A 110 3.66 -2.58 24.49
N GLY A 111 4.72 -3.03 23.80
CA GLY A 111 4.66 -4.24 22.96
C GLY A 111 3.70 -4.12 21.75
N ALA A 112 3.13 -2.92 21.52
CA ALA A 112 2.25 -2.65 20.40
C ALA A 112 3.04 -2.51 19.09
N THR A 113 2.43 -2.92 18.00
CA THR A 113 2.99 -2.76 16.65
C THR A 113 2.01 -1.92 15.82
N TYR A 114 2.48 -1.31 14.73
CA TYR A 114 1.61 -0.54 13.84
C TYR A 114 0.53 -1.34 13.09
N PRO A 115 0.70 -2.64 12.74
CA PRO A 115 -0.34 -3.38 12.06
C PRO A 115 -1.69 -3.42 12.83
N PRO A 116 -1.75 -3.68 14.16
CA PRO A 116 -2.98 -3.54 14.94
C PRO A 116 -3.65 -2.16 14.86
N ALA A 117 -2.90 -1.06 14.94
CA ALA A 117 -3.47 0.28 14.78
C ALA A 117 -3.96 0.54 13.35
N GLY A 118 -3.21 0.06 12.36
CA GLY A 118 -3.64 0.03 10.96
C GLY A 118 -4.89 -0.82 10.75
N LEU A 119 -5.12 -1.86 11.57
CA LEU A 119 -6.33 -2.68 11.51
C LEU A 119 -7.56 -1.93 12.01
N VAL A 120 -7.42 -1.12 13.06
CA VAL A 120 -8.50 -0.21 13.50
C VAL A 120 -8.86 0.77 12.39
N LEU A 121 -7.83 1.37 11.75
CA LEU A 121 -8.03 2.26 10.62
C LEU A 121 -8.72 1.54 9.45
N TYR A 122 -8.27 0.32 9.13
CA TYR A 122 -8.88 -0.53 8.10
C TYR A 122 -10.37 -0.72 8.38
N ARG A 123 -10.72 -1.27 9.55
CA ARG A 123 -12.11 -1.53 9.95
C ARG A 123 -12.97 -0.28 9.85
N ALA A 124 -12.45 0.85 10.31
CA ALA A 124 -13.17 2.12 10.35
C ALA A 124 -13.45 2.68 8.95
N LEU A 125 -12.47 2.61 8.05
CA LEU A 125 -12.62 3.19 6.72
C LEU A 125 -13.24 2.21 5.71
N SER A 126 -13.01 0.91 5.83
CA SER A 126 -13.56 -0.09 4.92
C SER A 126 -15.02 -0.41 5.23
N GLY A 127 -15.39 -0.41 6.51
CA GLY A 127 -16.65 -0.94 7.00
C GLY A 127 -16.64 -2.47 7.23
N ASP A 128 -15.56 -3.16 6.86
CA ASP A 128 -15.32 -4.58 7.11
C ASP A 128 -14.71 -4.72 8.51
N ARG A 129 -15.57 -5.05 9.48
CA ARG A 129 -15.27 -5.13 10.91
C ARG A 129 -14.80 -6.53 11.31
N ASP A 130 -15.29 -7.57 10.64
CA ASP A 130 -14.92 -8.96 10.90
C ASP A 130 -13.63 -9.40 10.18
N VAL A 131 -13.08 -8.52 9.35
CA VAL A 131 -11.80 -8.57 8.65
C VAL A 131 -11.68 -9.68 7.59
N ASP A 132 -12.81 -10.11 7.04
CA ASP A 132 -12.87 -11.14 5.99
C ASP A 132 -12.54 -10.60 4.57
N GLY A 133 -12.56 -9.28 4.40
CA GLY A 133 -12.35 -8.59 3.12
C GLY A 133 -13.63 -8.16 2.40
N THR A 134 -14.79 -8.36 3.00
CA THR A 134 -16.10 -8.04 2.46
C THR A 134 -16.94 -7.28 3.48
N VAL A 135 -17.85 -6.42 3.01
CA VAL A 135 -18.80 -5.73 3.89
C VAL A 135 -20.16 -6.40 3.76
N ASN A 136 -20.60 -7.08 4.81
CA ASN A 136 -21.81 -7.89 4.88
C ASN A 136 -22.48 -7.81 6.27
N ALA A 137 -23.58 -8.54 6.47
CA ALA A 137 -24.37 -8.45 7.70
C ALA A 137 -23.58 -8.84 8.97
N THR A 138 -22.56 -9.68 8.84
CA THR A 138 -21.70 -10.12 9.95
C THR A 138 -20.92 -8.95 10.56
N ASP A 139 -20.60 -7.92 9.77
CA ASP A 139 -19.90 -6.73 10.27
C ASP A 139 -20.70 -5.92 11.29
N GLN A 140 -22.02 -6.05 11.29
CA GLN A 140 -22.89 -5.39 12.26
C GLN A 140 -22.67 -5.93 13.68
N ASN A 141 -22.08 -7.12 13.80
CA ASN A 141 -21.80 -7.77 15.08
C ASN A 141 -20.49 -7.29 15.72
N PHE A 142 -19.69 -6.45 15.07
CA PHE A 142 -18.36 -6.08 15.56
C PHE A 142 -18.16 -4.56 15.62
N ASP A 143 -17.50 -4.13 16.68
CA ASP A 143 -17.03 -2.75 16.84
C ASP A 143 -15.69 -2.54 16.12
N ILE A 144 -15.20 -1.30 16.12
CA ILE A 144 -14.01 -0.86 15.40
C ILE A 144 -12.72 -1.46 15.98
N ASP A 145 -12.74 -1.83 17.27
CA ASP A 145 -11.69 -2.60 17.97
C ASP A 145 -11.76 -4.11 17.65
N GLY A 146 -12.80 -4.58 16.96
CA GLY A 146 -13.05 -5.99 16.68
C GLY A 146 -13.75 -6.74 17.81
N THR A 147 -14.19 -6.05 18.87
CA THR A 147 -15.02 -6.66 19.92
C THR A 147 -16.43 -6.90 19.42
N THR A 148 -17.08 -7.96 19.89
CA THR A 148 -18.46 -8.26 19.52
C THR A 148 -19.41 -7.27 20.19
N LEU A 149 -20.31 -6.69 19.40
CA LEU A 149 -21.39 -5.81 19.85
C LEU A 149 -22.60 -6.63 20.31
N THR A 150 -23.22 -6.19 21.40
CA THR A 150 -24.48 -6.76 21.89
C THR A 150 -25.33 -5.63 22.49
N PRO A 151 -26.44 -5.19 21.84
CA PRO A 151 -26.96 -5.70 20.56
C PRO A 151 -26.08 -5.31 19.34
N PRO A 152 -26.21 -6.01 18.20
CA PRO A 152 -25.57 -5.62 16.94
C PRO A 152 -26.03 -4.25 16.42
N LEU A 153 -25.27 -3.65 15.51
CA LEU A 153 -25.68 -2.46 14.78
C LEU A 153 -26.92 -2.74 13.93
N THR A 154 -27.78 -1.72 13.79
CA THR A 154 -29.02 -1.83 13.01
C THR A 154 -28.82 -1.61 11.50
N GLN A 155 -27.65 -1.11 11.12
CA GLN A 155 -27.26 -0.83 9.73
C GLN A 155 -25.84 -1.33 9.49
N LEU A 156 -25.51 -1.63 8.23
CA LEU A 156 -24.14 -1.96 7.85
C LEU A 156 -23.21 -0.79 8.20
N PRO A 157 -21.98 -1.06 8.66
CA PRO A 157 -20.97 -0.03 8.83
C PRO A 157 -20.75 0.73 7.51
N THR A 158 -20.61 2.05 7.62
CA THR A 158 -20.38 2.91 6.44
C THR A 158 -18.95 2.71 5.93
N SER A 159 -18.81 2.59 4.61
CA SER A 159 -17.51 2.52 3.93
C SER A 159 -17.09 3.92 3.45
N TYR A 160 -15.94 4.38 3.92
CA TYR A 160 -15.34 5.67 3.54
C TYR A 160 -14.15 5.50 2.58
N PHE A 161 -13.58 4.30 2.51
CA PHE A 161 -12.41 4.01 1.69
C PHE A 161 -12.41 2.55 1.21
N THR A 162 -12.14 2.34 -0.08
CA THR A 162 -11.98 0.99 -0.64
C THR A 162 -10.50 0.61 -0.73
N PHE A 163 -10.09 -0.36 0.09
CA PHE A 163 -8.73 -0.91 0.04
C PHE A 163 -8.59 -1.92 -1.10
N LYS A 164 -7.45 -1.88 -1.79
CA LYS A 164 -7.12 -2.89 -2.80
C LYS A 164 -6.60 -4.14 -2.10
N PRO A 165 -6.82 -5.36 -2.62
CA PRO A 165 -6.26 -6.57 -2.01
C PRO A 165 -4.73 -6.50 -1.80
N SER A 166 -4.00 -5.84 -2.71
CA SER A 166 -2.56 -5.64 -2.60
C SER A 166 -2.10 -4.68 -1.50
N SER A 167 -3.00 -3.83 -0.97
CA SER A 167 -2.70 -2.88 0.11
C SER A 167 -3.08 -3.43 1.48
N LEU A 168 -3.32 -4.73 1.60
CA LEU A 168 -3.71 -5.38 2.85
C LEU A 168 -2.60 -6.31 3.33
N LEU A 169 -2.35 -6.29 4.64
CA LEU A 169 -1.62 -7.34 5.35
C LEU A 169 -2.63 -8.41 5.74
N ARG A 170 -2.28 -9.68 5.55
CA ARG A 170 -3.11 -10.83 5.94
C ARG A 170 -2.27 -11.82 6.72
N ALA A 171 -2.92 -12.58 7.62
CA ALA A 171 -2.25 -13.42 8.62
C ALA A 171 -1.45 -14.61 8.07
N ASP A 172 -1.63 -15.03 6.81
CA ASP A 172 -0.82 -16.09 6.20
C ASP A 172 0.08 -15.58 5.06
N MET A 173 1.36 -15.97 5.19
CA MET A 173 2.51 -15.61 4.38
C MET A 173 2.71 -16.52 3.16
N SER A 174 1.75 -17.40 2.84
CA SER A 174 1.76 -18.16 1.59
C SER A 174 1.82 -17.19 0.42
N ASN A 175 2.63 -17.52 -0.59
CA ASN A 175 2.81 -16.68 -1.77
C ASN A 175 2.15 -17.39 -2.97
N PRO A 176 1.01 -16.91 -3.50
CA PRO A 176 0.33 -15.64 -3.17
C PRO A 176 -0.53 -15.73 -1.90
N PRO A 177 -0.72 -14.60 -1.18
CA PRO A 177 -1.50 -14.56 0.06
C PRO A 177 -2.95 -14.97 -0.21
N SER A 178 -3.48 -15.91 0.58
CA SER A 178 -4.89 -16.31 0.44
C SER A 178 -5.82 -15.16 0.85
N SER A 179 -6.83 -14.89 0.04
CA SER A 179 -7.89 -13.91 0.35
C SER A 179 -8.81 -14.35 1.48
N SER A 180 -8.67 -15.59 1.97
CA SER A 180 -9.44 -16.15 3.08
C SER A 180 -8.85 -15.86 4.46
N ASN A 181 -7.61 -15.37 4.55
CA ASN A 181 -7.01 -15.04 5.83
C ASN A 181 -7.45 -13.66 6.31
N PRO A 182 -7.68 -13.48 7.63
CA PRO A 182 -8.12 -12.20 8.15
C PRO A 182 -7.10 -11.10 7.85
N VAL A 183 -7.60 -9.90 7.58
CA VAL A 183 -6.78 -8.70 7.46
C VAL A 183 -6.15 -8.39 8.81
N THR A 184 -4.86 -8.09 8.81
CA THR A 184 -4.07 -7.78 10.02
C THR A 184 -3.54 -6.35 10.05
N GLY A 185 -3.72 -5.60 8.97
CA GLY A 185 -3.30 -4.21 8.84
C GLY A 185 -3.26 -3.76 7.38
N ILE A 186 -2.76 -2.53 7.17
CA ILE A 186 -2.67 -1.90 5.84
C ILE A 186 -1.21 -1.93 5.40
N ARG A 187 -0.97 -2.40 4.16
CA ARG A 187 0.36 -2.55 3.55
C ARG A 187 0.65 -1.38 2.61
N ASP A 188 1.84 -0.81 2.73
CA ASP A 188 2.39 0.16 1.79
C ASP A 188 2.98 -0.53 0.52
N PRO A 189 3.24 0.22 -0.56
CA PRO A 189 3.86 -0.30 -1.79
C PRO A 189 5.27 -0.88 -1.61
N PHE A 190 5.93 -0.63 -0.48
CA PHE A 190 7.24 -1.21 -0.14
C PHE A 190 7.12 -2.53 0.62
N GLY A 191 5.91 -2.95 0.94
CA GLY A 191 5.63 -4.19 1.66
C GLY A 191 5.58 -4.02 3.18
N ASN A 192 5.79 -2.82 3.70
CA ASN A 192 5.74 -2.53 5.13
C ASN A 192 4.31 -2.16 5.56
N SER A 193 4.03 -2.14 6.87
CA SER A 193 2.77 -1.60 7.37
C SER A 193 2.79 -0.07 7.27
N TYR A 194 1.64 0.54 6.96
CA TYR A 194 1.43 1.93 7.33
C TYR A 194 1.45 2.09 8.86
N GLY A 195 1.99 3.21 9.32
CA GLY A 195 1.86 3.66 10.70
C GLY A 195 0.62 4.53 10.85
N TYR A 196 -0.14 4.29 11.91
CA TYR A 196 -1.32 5.07 12.26
C TYR A 196 -1.34 5.35 13.76
N SER A 197 -1.66 6.59 14.12
CA SER A 197 -1.72 7.03 15.51
C SER A 197 -2.73 8.16 15.69
N THR A 198 -3.36 8.14 16.85
CA THR A 198 -4.20 9.23 17.38
C THR A 198 -3.65 9.71 18.73
N ALA A 199 -2.36 9.47 18.99
CA ALA A 199 -1.72 9.81 20.26
C ALA A 199 -1.81 11.31 20.54
N ASN A 200 -2.14 11.63 21.79
CA ASN A 200 -2.34 12.99 22.29
C ASN A 200 -3.49 13.76 21.60
N GLN A 201 -4.43 13.06 20.94
CA GLN A 201 -5.64 13.68 20.37
C GLN A 201 -6.66 14.13 21.43
N ALA A 202 -6.66 13.48 22.59
CA ALA A 202 -7.61 13.76 23.67
C ALA A 202 -6.98 14.46 24.89
N ASP A 203 -5.69 14.78 24.88
CA ASP A 203 -4.99 15.31 26.06
C ASP A 203 -4.11 16.53 25.72
N PRO A 204 -4.60 17.76 25.90
CA PRO A 204 -3.81 18.97 25.72
C PRO A 204 -2.80 19.21 26.86
N THR A 205 -2.84 18.41 27.92
CA THR A 205 -2.00 18.57 29.13
C THR A 205 -0.74 17.70 29.09
N THR A 206 -0.63 16.79 28.12
CA THR A 206 0.57 15.97 27.97
C THR A 206 1.79 16.84 27.61
N PRO A 207 2.99 16.61 28.20
CA PRO A 207 4.23 17.31 27.84
C PRO A 207 4.63 17.20 26.35
N LYS A 208 4.02 16.24 25.64
CA LYS A 208 4.23 15.95 24.22
C LYS A 208 3.41 16.84 23.27
N GLY A 209 2.54 17.71 23.81
CA GLY A 209 1.70 18.63 23.03
C GLY A 209 0.40 17.99 22.52
N TYR A 210 -0.52 18.83 22.05
CA TYR A 210 -1.84 18.44 21.53
C TYR A 210 -1.79 18.10 20.03
N ASN A 211 -2.29 16.93 19.63
CA ASN A 211 -2.50 16.57 18.22
C ASN A 211 -4.00 16.58 17.91
N PRO A 212 -4.60 17.67 17.38
CA PRO A 212 -6.06 17.71 17.14
C PRO A 212 -6.56 16.67 16.13
N THR A 213 -5.67 15.96 15.44
CA THR A 213 -5.97 15.09 14.32
C THR A 213 -5.49 13.66 14.52
N PHE A 214 -4.72 13.13 13.57
CA PHE A 214 -4.15 11.81 13.55
C PHE A 214 -2.84 11.87 12.77
N ASP A 215 -1.94 10.95 13.06
CA ASP A 215 -0.68 10.75 12.35
C ASP A 215 -0.81 9.51 11.47
N LEU A 216 -0.54 9.65 10.17
CA LEU A 216 -0.54 8.58 9.18
C LEU A 216 0.75 8.67 8.33
N TRP A 217 1.52 7.58 8.28
CA TRP A 217 2.79 7.57 7.57
C TRP A 217 3.19 6.21 7.03
N SER A 218 4.14 6.21 6.10
CA SER A 218 4.87 5.04 5.62
C SER A 218 6.36 5.28 5.77
N THR A 219 7.10 4.20 6.06
CA THR A 219 8.56 4.27 6.15
C THR A 219 9.25 4.39 4.79
N ALA A 220 8.48 4.37 3.69
CA ALA A 220 8.97 4.46 2.32
C ALA A 220 10.08 3.43 1.99
N GLY A 221 9.97 2.24 2.57
CA GLY A 221 10.94 1.15 2.42
C GLY A 221 12.17 1.23 3.32
N THR A 222 12.23 2.18 4.25
CA THR A 222 13.25 2.23 5.31
C THR A 222 12.86 1.34 6.49
N THR A 223 13.85 0.77 7.19
CA THR A 223 13.63 -0.19 8.30
C THR A 223 14.52 0.06 9.51
N SER A 224 15.49 0.99 9.45
CA SER A 224 16.48 1.15 10.53
C SER A 224 16.04 2.14 11.62
N GLY A 225 15.04 2.99 11.35
CA GLY A 225 14.53 3.98 12.31
C GLY A 225 15.52 5.08 12.67
N SER A 226 16.64 5.19 11.94
CA SER A 226 17.63 6.26 12.09
C SER A 226 17.01 7.64 11.80
N ALA A 227 17.59 8.72 12.36
CA ALA A 227 17.18 10.10 12.05
C ALA A 227 17.21 10.40 10.53
N THR A 228 18.13 9.77 9.79
CA THR A 228 18.22 9.86 8.32
C THR A 228 17.07 9.13 7.62
N ASP A 229 16.52 8.07 8.22
CA ASP A 229 15.37 7.33 7.71
C ASP A 229 14.07 8.10 7.99
N LEU A 230 13.95 8.79 9.12
CA LEU A 230 12.79 9.63 9.46
C LEU A 230 12.54 10.71 8.40
N ASN A 231 13.59 11.34 7.88
CA ASN A 231 13.50 12.35 6.81
C ASN A 231 13.01 11.76 5.46
N GLN A 232 13.06 10.44 5.33
CA GLN A 232 12.66 9.71 4.14
C GLN A 232 11.22 9.19 4.20
N TRP A 233 10.59 9.28 5.37
CA TRP A 233 9.21 8.86 5.55
C TRP A 233 8.25 9.80 4.86
N ILE A 234 7.15 9.23 4.40
CA ILE A 234 6.05 10.00 3.82
C ILE A 234 4.96 10.03 4.88
N LYS A 235 4.52 11.23 5.25
CA LYS A 235 3.71 11.50 6.42
C LYS A 235 2.75 12.66 6.16
N ASN A 236 1.67 12.74 6.92
CA ASN A 236 0.68 13.81 6.83
C ASN A 236 0.99 15.05 7.71
N TRP A 237 2.17 15.10 8.35
CA TRP A 237 2.65 16.25 9.16
C TRP A 237 4.09 16.67 8.84
#